data_AF-A0A3R6BG41-F1
#
_entry.id   AF-A0A3R6BG41-F1
#
_cell.length_a   1.000
_cell.length_b   1.000
_cell.length_c   1.000
_cell.angle_alpha   90.00
_cell.angle_beta   90.00
_cell.angle_gamma   90.00
#
_symmetry.space_group_name_H-M   'P 1'
#
loop_
_entity.id
_entity.type
_entity.pdbx_description
1 polymer ?
#
loop_
_entity_poly.entity_id
_entity_poly.type
_entity_poly.pdbx_seq_one_letter_code
_entity_poly.pdbx_strand_id
1 'polypeptide(L)'
;MNELIDYTLIENEILKDSISDFLSEIREKSPEYFNSLGVKTVLHRGYAEVFVLLNKQVMMEHLVDELANVLGIHVLYAVRDNKGQTYKAVAYSVPVENKMYVIHLASQQHGVIENMTVNFYDSLEIMYKQVCKEFTNMPKFDMFILEKKKYSDVINSFY
;
A
#
# COMPACT_ATOMS: atom_id res chain seq x y z
N MET A 1 2.06 22.71 1.99
CA MET A 1 0.95 22.25 2.85
C MET A 1 -0.01 21.58 1.90
N ASN A 2 -0.10 20.26 1.93
CA ASN A 2 -1.00 19.55 1.02
C ASN A 2 -2.39 19.52 1.64
N GLU A 3 -3.41 19.80 0.85
CA GLU A 3 -4.81 19.81 1.31
C GLU A 3 -5.35 18.38 1.40
N LEU A 4 -6.10 18.12 2.47
CA LEU A 4 -6.87 16.90 2.60
C LEU A 4 -8.15 17.06 1.78
N ILE A 5 -8.30 16.24 0.75
CA ILE A 5 -9.46 16.25 -0.13
C ILE A 5 -10.22 14.93 -0.06
N ASP A 6 -11.51 15.00 -0.37
CA ASP A 6 -12.29 13.82 -0.72
C ASP A 6 -11.83 13.33 -2.09
N TYR A 7 -11.55 12.02 -2.22
CA TYR A 7 -11.07 11.46 -3.48
C TYR A 7 -12.09 11.58 -4.62
N THR A 8 -13.38 11.74 -4.30
CA THR A 8 -14.45 11.96 -5.29
C THR A 8 -14.33 13.31 -6.02
N LEU A 9 -13.52 14.23 -5.49
CA LEU A 9 -13.25 15.54 -6.08
C LEU A 9 -11.99 15.57 -6.97
N ILE A 10 -11.30 14.43 -7.14
CA ILE A 10 -10.11 14.34 -7.99
C ILE A 10 -10.53 14.42 -9.47
N GLU A 11 -9.97 15.37 -10.22
CA GLU A 11 -10.22 15.54 -11.66
C GLU A 11 -9.63 14.41 -12.52
N ASN A 12 -8.55 13.78 -12.05
CA ASN A 12 -7.92 12.67 -12.73
C ASN A 12 -8.76 11.39 -12.53
N GLU A 13 -9.54 11.04 -13.55
CA GLU A 13 -10.43 9.87 -13.54
C GLU A 13 -9.68 8.55 -13.32
N ILE A 14 -8.45 8.39 -13.83
CA ILE A 14 -7.65 7.16 -13.60
C ILE A 14 -7.38 6.98 -12.10
N LEU A 15 -7.00 8.05 -11.40
CA LEU A 15 -6.78 8.00 -9.95
C LEU A 15 -8.08 7.77 -9.21
N LYS A 16 -9.15 8.46 -9.60
CA LYS A 16 -10.46 8.36 -8.95
C LYS A 16 -11.03 6.94 -9.07
N ASP A 17 -10.99 6.36 -10.25
CA ASP A 17 -11.45 5.00 -10.53
C ASP A 17 -10.59 3.98 -9.80
N SER A 18 -9.26 4.12 -9.85
CA SER A 18 -8.36 3.20 -9.13
C SER A 18 -8.59 3.20 -7.62
N ILE A 19 -8.84 4.37 -7.02
CA ILE A 19 -9.19 4.49 -5.59
C ILE A 19 -10.55 3.84 -5.33
N SER A 20 -11.55 4.10 -6.19
CA SER A 20 -12.90 3.55 -6.04
C SER A 20 -12.93 2.03 -6.12
N ASP A 21 -12.24 1.47 -7.11
CA ASP A 21 -12.11 0.03 -7.34
C ASP A 21 -11.41 -0.64 -6.16
N PHE A 22 -10.28 -0.09 -5.72
CA PHE A 22 -9.55 -0.60 -4.56
C PHE A 22 -10.41 -0.61 -3.30
N LEU A 23 -11.06 0.51 -2.99
CA LEU A 23 -11.89 0.63 -1.79
C LEU A 23 -13.10 -0.30 -1.85
N SER A 24 -13.68 -0.53 -3.03
CA SER A 24 -14.78 -1.46 -3.21
C SER A 24 -14.31 -2.91 -3.01
N GLU A 25 -13.18 -3.28 -3.61
CA GLU A 25 -12.62 -4.63 -3.54
C GLU A 25 -12.25 -5.04 -2.10
N ILE A 26 -11.58 -4.17 -1.33
CA ILE A 26 -11.22 -4.49 0.07
C ILE A 26 -12.44 -4.55 1.00
N ARG A 27 -13.49 -3.78 0.72
CA ARG A 27 -14.72 -3.78 1.53
C ARG A 27 -15.58 -5.01 1.25
N GLU A 28 -15.61 -5.44 -0.01
CA GLU A 28 -16.34 -6.64 -0.41
C GLU A 28 -15.66 -7.90 0.14
N LYS A 29 -14.33 -7.97 -0.01
CA LYS A 29 -13.57 -9.19 0.29
C LYS A 29 -13.07 -9.29 1.73
N SER A 30 -12.90 -8.16 2.43
CA SER A 30 -12.40 -8.12 3.81
C SER A 30 -13.17 -7.12 4.71
N PRO A 31 -14.51 -7.22 4.78
CA PRO A 31 -15.37 -6.29 5.51
C PRO A 31 -15.06 -6.22 7.02
N GLU A 32 -14.48 -7.28 7.57
CA GLU A 32 -14.06 -7.36 8.97
C GLU A 32 -12.92 -6.40 9.32
N TYR A 33 -12.20 -5.87 8.34
CA TYR A 33 -11.18 -4.83 8.52
C TYR A 33 -11.63 -3.46 7.94
N PHE A 34 -12.49 -3.47 6.91
CA PHE A 34 -12.89 -2.29 6.15
C PHE A 34 -14.42 -2.19 6.03
N ASN A 35 -15.08 -1.38 6.87
CA ASN A 35 -16.56 -1.38 6.90
C ASN A 35 -17.18 -0.09 6.33
N SER A 36 -16.78 1.09 6.81
CA SER A 36 -17.15 2.39 6.22
C SER A 36 -16.66 3.49 7.16
N LEU A 37 -15.65 4.27 6.76
CA LEU A 37 -15.33 5.65 7.20
C LEU A 37 -13.83 5.91 7.14
N GLY A 38 -13.48 7.16 6.83
CA GLY A 38 -12.17 7.73 7.12
C GLY A 38 -11.10 7.51 6.07
N VAL A 39 -11.47 7.68 4.79
CA VAL A 39 -10.47 7.84 3.74
C VAL A 39 -10.06 9.30 3.68
N LYS A 40 -8.76 9.57 3.80
CA LYS A 40 -8.20 10.90 3.63
C LYS A 40 -7.24 10.86 2.45
N THR A 41 -7.40 11.79 1.52
CA THR A 41 -6.56 11.81 0.31
C THR A 41 -5.73 13.07 0.27
N VAL A 42 -4.47 12.89 -0.10
CA VAL A 42 -3.51 13.96 -0.37
C VAL A 42 -3.06 13.82 -1.81
N LEU A 43 -3.29 14.85 -2.62
CA LEU A 43 -2.92 14.83 -4.03
C LEU A 43 -1.47 15.30 -4.21
N HIS A 44 -0.71 14.53 -4.98
CA HIS A 44 0.65 14.85 -5.39
C HIS A 44 0.74 14.90 -6.92
N ARG A 45 1.88 15.39 -7.42
CA ARG A 45 2.15 15.36 -8.86
C ARG A 45 2.33 13.91 -9.31
N GLY A 46 1.35 13.37 -10.02
CA GLY A 46 1.36 12.04 -10.63
C GLY A 46 0.92 10.88 -9.72
N TYR A 47 0.45 11.17 -8.51
CA TYR A 47 -0.14 10.16 -7.62
C TYR A 47 -1.05 10.77 -6.56
N ALA A 48 -1.95 9.96 -6.01
CA ALA A 48 -2.75 10.27 -4.83
C ALA A 48 -2.32 9.38 -3.66
N GLU A 49 -2.04 9.98 -2.51
CA GLU A 49 -1.78 9.27 -1.26
C GLU A 49 -3.08 9.18 -0.46
N VAL A 50 -3.50 7.97 -0.13
CA VAL A 50 -4.78 7.67 0.47
C VAL A 50 -4.57 6.95 1.80
N PHE A 51 -5.01 7.58 2.88
CA PHE A 51 -5.00 7.01 4.22
C PHE A 51 -6.33 6.31 4.47
N VAL A 52 -6.28 5.02 4.76
CA VAL A 52 -7.45 4.19 5.07
C VAL A 52 -7.40 3.81 6.54
N LEU A 53 -8.41 4.21 7.31
CA LEU A 53 -8.58 3.76 8.70
C LEU A 53 -9.17 2.36 8.73
N LEU A 54 -8.60 1.51 9.59
CA LEU A 54 -9.13 0.18 9.90
C LEU A 54 -10.23 0.30 10.95
N ASN A 55 -11.21 -0.60 10.92
CA ASN A 55 -12.30 -0.61 11.90
C ASN A 55 -11.89 -1.18 13.28
N LYS A 56 -10.71 -1.79 13.37
CA LYS A 56 -10.14 -2.40 14.57
C LYS A 56 -8.62 -2.42 14.47
N GLN A 57 -7.95 -2.67 15.60
CA GLN A 57 -6.53 -2.99 15.62
C GLN A 57 -6.28 -4.35 14.97
N VAL A 58 -5.31 -4.42 14.07
CA VAL A 58 -4.95 -5.63 13.32
C VAL A 58 -3.45 -5.87 13.42
N MET A 59 -3.04 -7.13 13.48
CA MET A 59 -1.63 -7.48 13.30
C MET A 59 -1.24 -7.30 11.84
N MET A 60 -0.22 -6.50 11.59
CA MET A 60 0.25 -6.13 10.27
C MET A 60 0.59 -7.35 9.41
N GLU A 61 1.23 -8.38 9.98
CA GLU A 61 1.54 -9.62 9.27
C GLU A 61 0.27 -10.28 8.70
N HIS A 62 -0.77 -10.43 9.52
CA HIS A 62 -2.05 -10.97 9.08
C HIS A 62 -2.72 -10.10 8.00
N LEU A 63 -2.65 -8.77 8.13
CA LEU A 63 -3.24 -7.87 7.13
C LEU A 63 -2.47 -7.93 5.80
N VAL A 64 -1.14 -8.06 5.82
CA VAL A 64 -0.32 -8.20 4.61
C VAL A 64 -0.71 -9.46 3.86
N ASP A 65 -0.80 -10.60 4.55
CA ASP A 65 -1.16 -11.88 3.94
C ASP A 65 -2.58 -11.83 3.36
N GLU A 66 -3.52 -11.25 4.10
CA GLU A 66 -4.90 -11.09 3.66
C GLU A 66 -4.97 -10.22 2.39
N LEU A 67 -4.33 -9.04 2.40
CA LEU A 67 -4.29 -8.14 1.24
C LEU A 67 -3.62 -8.81 0.02
N ALA A 68 -2.53 -9.55 0.23
CA ALA A 68 -1.85 -10.30 -0.83
C ALA A 68 -2.78 -11.30 -1.51
N ASN A 69 -3.54 -12.05 -0.71
CA ASN A 69 -4.50 -13.04 -1.19
C ASN A 69 -5.71 -12.39 -1.88
N VAL A 70 -6.30 -11.38 -1.25
CA VAL A 70 -7.55 -10.72 -1.66
C VAL A 70 -7.38 -9.91 -2.94
N LEU A 71 -6.29 -9.15 -3.03
CA LEU A 71 -6.04 -8.21 -4.12
C LEU A 71 -5.11 -8.76 -5.20
N GLY A 72 -4.48 -9.92 -4.97
CA GLY A 72 -3.46 -10.47 -5.87
C GLY A 72 -2.22 -9.56 -5.99
N ILE A 73 -1.88 -8.85 -4.92
CA ILE A 73 -0.74 -7.92 -4.87
C ILE A 73 0.56 -8.68 -4.56
N HIS A 74 1.69 -8.05 -4.86
CA HIS A 74 3.01 -8.58 -4.55
C HIS A 74 3.62 -7.86 -3.36
N VAL A 75 4.04 -8.61 -2.34
CA VAL A 75 4.85 -8.08 -1.25
C VAL A 75 6.25 -7.79 -1.79
N LEU A 76 6.67 -6.52 -1.76
CA LEU A 76 8.01 -6.10 -2.16
C LEU A 76 9.02 -6.48 -1.08
N TYR A 77 8.70 -6.09 0.15
CA TYR A 77 9.41 -6.51 1.35
C TYR A 77 8.54 -6.39 2.60
N ALA A 78 8.87 -7.19 3.61
CA ALA A 78 8.42 -7.05 4.98
C ALA A 78 9.62 -7.16 5.92
N VAL A 79 9.74 -6.22 6.86
CA VAL A 79 10.85 -6.15 7.81
C VAL A 79 10.35 -5.86 9.21
N ARG A 80 11.15 -6.28 10.19
CA ARG A 80 10.94 -6.02 11.61
C ARG A 80 12.25 -5.59 12.26
N ASP A 81 12.23 -4.64 13.19
CA ASP A 81 13.43 -4.31 13.95
C ASP A 81 13.88 -5.45 14.90
N ASN A 82 15.10 -5.35 15.41
CA ASN A 82 15.65 -6.36 16.32
C ASN A 82 14.87 -6.53 17.64
N LYS A 83 14.09 -5.53 18.04
CA LYS A 83 13.32 -5.53 19.29
C LYS A 83 11.88 -6.03 19.09
N GLY A 84 11.49 -6.30 17.85
CA GLY A 84 10.12 -6.61 17.47
C GLY A 84 9.13 -5.51 17.78
N GLN A 85 9.56 -4.24 17.84
CA GLN A 85 8.69 -3.09 18.09
C GLN A 85 8.21 -2.47 16.78
N THR A 86 9.14 -2.26 15.87
CA THR A 86 8.88 -1.63 14.58
C THR A 86 8.71 -2.69 13.51
N TYR A 87 7.64 -2.56 12.74
CA TYR A 87 7.36 -3.38 11.56
C TYR A 87 7.11 -2.47 10.36
N LYS A 88 7.57 -2.88 9.19
CA LYS A 88 7.29 -2.20 7.92
C LYS A 88 7.07 -3.21 6.82
N ALA A 89 6.00 -3.04 6.05
CA ALA A 89 5.76 -3.80 4.83
C ALA A 89 5.40 -2.85 3.68
N VAL A 90 5.88 -3.20 2.49
CA VAL A 90 5.50 -2.54 1.25
C VAL A 90 5.04 -3.61 0.27
N ALA A 91 3.87 -3.43 -0.30
CA ALA A 91 3.31 -4.27 -1.33
C ALA A 91 2.84 -3.43 -2.51
N TYR A 92 2.73 -4.01 -3.70
CA TYR A 92 2.35 -3.30 -4.91
C TYR A 92 1.44 -4.15 -5.79
N SER A 93 0.52 -3.51 -6.51
CA SER A 93 -0.36 -4.20 -7.46
C SER A 93 0.37 -4.67 -8.71
N VAL A 94 -0.22 -5.63 -9.42
CA VAL A 94 0.14 -5.88 -10.82
C VAL A 94 -0.35 -4.67 -11.62
N PRO A 95 0.56 -3.93 -12.30
CA PRO A 95 0.23 -2.66 -12.90
C PRO A 95 -0.55 -2.85 -14.21
N VAL A 96 -1.87 -2.78 -14.10
CA VAL A 96 -2.81 -2.70 -15.23
C VAL A 96 -3.68 -1.47 -15.07
N GLU A 97 -4.48 -1.12 -16.08
CA GLU A 97 -5.41 0.01 -16.03
C GLU A 97 -6.27 -0.06 -14.76
N ASN A 98 -6.37 1.06 -14.03
CA ASN A 98 -7.01 1.22 -12.71
C ASN A 98 -6.46 0.36 -11.55
N LYS A 99 -5.37 -0.39 -11.75
CA LYS A 99 -4.67 -1.13 -10.68
C LYS A 99 -3.19 -0.76 -10.65
N MET A 100 -2.90 0.51 -10.39
CA MET A 100 -1.54 1.01 -10.18
C MET A 100 -1.41 1.62 -8.80
N TYR A 101 -1.16 0.79 -7.80
CA TYR A 101 -1.02 1.26 -6.42
C TYR A 101 0.07 0.53 -5.64
N VAL A 102 0.60 1.23 -4.63
CA VAL A 102 1.57 0.72 -3.66
C VAL A 102 1.00 0.90 -2.26
N ILE A 103 0.94 -0.18 -1.51
CA ILE A 103 0.48 -0.23 -0.13
C ILE A 103 1.69 -0.12 0.80
N HIS A 104 1.59 0.79 1.75
CA HIS A 104 2.57 1.02 2.80
C HIS A 104 1.93 0.73 4.16
N LEU A 105 2.52 -0.22 4.89
CA LEU A 105 2.14 -0.55 6.26
C LEU A 105 3.34 -0.33 7.17
N ALA A 106 3.10 0.31 8.31
CA ALA A 106 4.11 0.48 9.33
C ALA A 106 3.47 0.44 10.72
N SER A 107 4.13 -0.23 11.65
CA SER A 107 3.76 -0.27 13.07
C SER A 107 4.95 0.09 13.92
N GLN A 108 4.70 0.83 15.00
CA GLN A 108 5.64 1.04 16.11
C GLN A 108 5.18 0.33 17.40
N GLN A 109 4.10 -0.45 17.30
CA GLN A 109 3.42 -1.08 18.42
C GLN A 109 3.42 -2.60 18.26
N HIS A 110 4.61 -3.18 18.10
CA HIS A 110 4.78 -4.64 18.00
C HIS A 110 3.97 -5.29 16.87
N GLY A 111 3.76 -4.56 15.77
CA GLY A 111 3.05 -5.06 14.60
C GLY A 111 1.56 -4.73 14.60
N VAL A 112 1.01 -4.09 15.63
CA VAL A 112 -0.38 -3.62 15.64
C VAL A 112 -0.53 -2.35 14.81
N ILE A 113 -1.53 -2.31 13.93
CA ILE A 113 -1.89 -1.16 13.09
C ILE A 113 -3.38 -0.85 13.18
N GLU A 114 -3.71 0.43 12.96
CA GLU A 114 -5.08 0.97 12.91
C GLU A 114 -5.37 1.68 11.59
N ASN A 115 -4.35 1.80 10.73
CA ASN A 115 -4.47 2.44 9.44
C ASN A 115 -3.49 1.83 8.43
N MET A 116 -3.73 2.14 7.17
CA MET A 116 -2.83 1.84 6.06
C MET A 116 -2.75 3.05 5.12
N THR A 117 -1.60 3.20 4.46
CA THR A 117 -1.42 4.22 3.44
C THR A 117 -1.29 3.54 2.09
N VAL A 118 -2.02 4.03 1.09
CA VAL A 118 -1.99 3.51 -0.28
C VAL A 118 -1.72 4.66 -1.23
N ASN A 119 -0.68 4.51 -2.05
CA ASN A 119 -0.37 5.46 -3.11
C ASN A 119 -0.90 4.94 -4.43
N PHE A 120 -1.74 5.73 -5.10
CA PHE A 120 -2.33 5.44 -6.40
C PHE A 120 -1.66 6.26 -7.49
N TYR A 121 -1.25 5.64 -8.58
CA TYR A 121 -0.49 6.27 -9.66
C TYR A 121 -1.32 6.37 -10.93
N ASP A 122 -1.17 7.48 -11.65
CA ASP A 122 -1.85 7.69 -12.93
C ASP A 122 -1.09 7.08 -14.13
N SER A 123 0.12 6.56 -13.88
CA SER A 123 1.00 6.03 -14.92
C SER A 123 1.95 4.94 -14.41
N LEU A 124 2.19 3.97 -15.29
CA LEU A 124 3.10 2.84 -15.07
C LEU A 124 4.51 3.32 -14.72
N GLU A 125 4.99 4.36 -15.40
CA GLU A 125 6.35 4.88 -15.22
C GLU A 125 6.57 5.42 -13.80
N ILE A 126 5.61 6.16 -13.26
CA ILE A 126 5.71 6.74 -11.91
C ILE A 126 5.64 5.62 -10.87
N MET A 127 4.72 4.67 -11.02
CA MET A 127 4.65 3.51 -10.14
C MET A 127 5.95 2.70 -10.16
N TYR A 128 6.49 2.40 -11.34
CA TYR A 128 7.75 1.65 -11.49
C TYR A 128 8.91 2.36 -10.80
N LYS A 129 9.05 3.68 -11.01
CA LYS A 129 10.07 4.51 -10.34
C LYS A 129 9.93 4.44 -8.82
N GLN A 130 8.70 4.51 -8.30
CA GLN A 130 8.48 4.42 -6.87
C GLN A 130 8.79 3.02 -6.30
N VAL A 131 8.37 1.95 -6.96
CA VAL A 131 8.68 0.58 -6.51
C VAL A 131 10.19 0.33 -6.51
N CYS A 132 10.92 0.79 -7.53
CA CYS A 132 12.39 0.72 -7.56
C CYS A 132 13.03 1.53 -6.42
N LYS A 133 12.49 2.71 -6.12
CA LYS A 133 12.95 3.55 -5.01
C LYS A 133 12.73 2.87 -3.66
N GLU A 134 11.55 2.28 -3.42
CA GLU A 134 11.25 1.52 -2.20
C GLU A 134 12.17 0.31 -2.06
N PHE A 135 12.41 -0.43 -3.15
CA PHE A 135 13.32 -1.57 -3.14
C PHE A 135 14.75 -1.17 -2.76
N THR A 136 15.24 -0.06 -3.32
CA THR A 136 16.61 0.44 -3.09
C THR A 136 16.78 0.99 -1.67
N ASN A 137 15.74 1.64 -1.15
CA ASN A 137 15.70 2.31 0.15
C ASN A 137 15.15 1.43 1.28
N MET A 138 14.89 0.15 1.02
CA MET A 138 14.51 -0.83 2.04
C MET A 138 15.47 -0.73 3.24
N PRO A 139 14.97 -0.77 4.50
CA PRO A 139 15.82 -0.71 5.69
C PRO A 139 16.92 -1.79 5.64
N LYS A 140 18.20 -1.38 5.73
CA LYS A 140 19.37 -2.28 5.58
C LYS A 140 20.09 -2.60 6.89
N PHE A 141 19.90 -1.78 7.91
CA PHE A 141 20.59 -1.90 9.20
C PHE A 141 19.57 -2.20 10.31
N ASP A 142 19.95 -3.08 11.24
CA ASP A 142 19.21 -3.44 12.45
C ASP A 142 17.77 -3.92 12.26
N MET A 143 17.47 -4.52 11.11
CA MET A 143 16.18 -5.11 10.78
C MET A 143 16.31 -6.55 10.30
N PHE A 144 15.41 -7.40 10.77
CA PHE A 144 15.15 -8.73 10.26
C PHE A 144 14.26 -8.65 9.02
N ILE A 145 14.69 -9.29 7.94
CA ILE A 145 13.91 -9.45 6.72
C ILE A 145 12.97 -10.63 6.92
N LEU A 146 11.66 -10.36 6.92
CA LEU A 146 10.62 -11.38 6.98
C LEU A 146 10.34 -11.91 5.56
N GLU A 147 10.20 -10.98 4.61
CA GLU A 147 10.00 -11.28 3.19
C GLU A 147 10.73 -10.26 2.33
N LYS A 148 11.24 -10.70 1.17
CA LYS A 148 11.82 -9.83 0.16
C LYS A 148 11.71 -10.46 -1.23
N LYS A 149 11.06 -9.75 -2.14
CA LYS A 149 11.00 -10.13 -3.55
C LYS A 149 12.37 -9.94 -4.22
N LYS A 150 12.72 -10.76 -5.21
CA LYS A 150 13.97 -10.54 -5.98
C LYS A 150 13.76 -9.39 -6.95
N TYR A 151 14.83 -8.65 -7.23
CA TYR A 151 14.77 -7.54 -8.18
C TYR A 151 14.34 -7.97 -9.58
N SER A 152 14.78 -9.15 -10.03
CA SER A 152 14.32 -9.76 -11.30
C SER A 152 12.80 -9.91 -11.35
N ASP A 153 12.20 -10.33 -10.24
CA ASP A 153 10.77 -10.60 -10.16
C ASP A 153 9.98 -9.30 -10.07
N VAL A 154 10.60 -8.22 -9.59
CA VAL A 154 10.04 -6.86 -9.66
C VAL A 154 9.99 -6.40 -11.11
N ILE A 155 11.09 -6.52 -11.87
CA ILE A 155 11.13 -6.12 -13.29
C ILE A 155 10.06 -6.88 -14.10
N ASN A 156 9.96 -8.20 -13.91
CA ASN A 156 9.00 -9.06 -14.60
C ASN A 156 7.53 -8.75 -14.24
N SER A 157 7.26 -8.00 -13.18
CA SER A 157 5.90 -7.55 -12.86
C SER A 157 5.45 -6.34 -13.70
N PHE A 158 6.38 -5.67 -14.40
CA PHE A 158 6.10 -4.46 -15.18
C PHE A 158 6.31 -4.64 -16.69
N TYR A 159 7.00 -5.72 -17.12
CA TYR A 159 7.36 -6.05 -18.50
C TYR A 159 7.36 -7.56 -18.73
#